data_AF-A0A066TQN5-F1
#
_entry.id   AF-A0A066TQN5-F1
#
_cell.length_a   1.000
_cell.length_b   1.000
_cell.length_c   1.000
_cell.angle_alpha   90.00
_cell.angle_beta   90.00
_cell.angle_gamma   90.00
#
_symmetry.space_group_name_H-M   'P 1'
#
loop_
_entity.id
_entity.type
_entity.pdbx_description
1 polymer ?
#
loop_
_entity_poly.entity_id
_entity_poly.type
_entity_poly.pdbx_seq_one_letter_code
_entity_poly.pdbx_strand_id
1 'polypeptide(L)'
;MDKQLIMKTGEKMKKQTIAIMTAFAAAQTLAATPTLNWSIPTSGIIQNITFAITIHQAAPVDEFYFANQFGFTGGGGIGYTGIQPTINAKDGSRQFMVLFSSFRKDTIARHPNCKSGADGARSGATCRTYIPGELGDTFTFRVQKNGNLLMGTVTNQTTGRRDIIGQWEVSPSAGNLANKQVSWIENYKMNNPSFHLTCDKKGWPYYEIKFLPPTANNNTIKGNISTLSGGSQACPGAITWQHDQSGTIVKGGYK
;
A
#
# COMPACT_ATOMS: atom_id res chain seq x y z
N MET A 1 -53.07 47.37 -42.03
CA MET A 1 -51.66 47.76 -42.22
C MET A 1 -51.43 49.00 -41.39
N ASP A 2 -50.82 48.85 -40.21
CA ASP A 2 -49.95 49.87 -39.64
C ASP A 2 -49.08 49.25 -38.54
N LYS A 3 -47.82 49.71 -38.52
CA LYS A 3 -46.70 49.21 -37.71
C LYS A 3 -46.67 49.91 -36.36
N GLN A 4 -46.27 49.22 -35.28
CA GLN A 4 -45.01 49.46 -34.55
C GLN A 4 -44.89 48.71 -33.21
N LEU A 5 -43.66 48.21 -33.01
CA LEU A 5 -42.99 47.74 -31.79
C LEU A 5 -43.40 48.46 -30.49
N ILE A 6 -43.55 47.72 -29.38
CA ILE A 6 -42.82 47.96 -28.11
C ILE A 6 -42.47 46.61 -27.43
N MET A 7 -41.27 46.59 -26.86
CA MET A 7 -40.50 45.48 -26.31
C MET A 7 -40.90 44.99 -24.90
N LYS A 8 -40.61 43.70 -24.69
CA LYS A 8 -39.95 43.04 -23.53
C LYS A 8 -40.63 43.03 -22.14
N THR A 9 -40.99 41.80 -21.77
CA THR A 9 -40.66 41.13 -20.48
C THR A 9 -40.91 39.63 -20.77
N GLY A 10 -40.01 38.67 -20.60
CA GLY A 10 -38.92 38.54 -19.65
C GLY A 10 -39.21 37.32 -18.76
N GLU A 11 -39.32 36.11 -19.34
CA GLU A 11 -39.52 34.89 -18.55
C GLU A 11 -38.49 33.82 -18.93
N LYS A 12 -37.59 33.54 -17.98
CA LYS A 12 -36.47 32.60 -18.11
C LYS A 12 -36.99 31.16 -18.01
N MET A 13 -36.85 30.38 -19.09
CA MET A 13 -36.94 28.93 -19.03
C MET A 13 -35.88 28.35 -18.06
N LYS A 14 -36.32 27.78 -16.94
CA LYS A 14 -35.50 26.91 -16.09
C LYS A 14 -35.26 25.60 -16.82
N LYS A 15 -34.09 25.46 -17.47
CA LYS A 15 -33.58 24.15 -17.89
C LYS A 15 -33.22 23.36 -16.64
N GLN A 16 -34.03 22.35 -16.30
CA GLN A 16 -33.68 21.33 -15.32
C GLN A 16 -32.57 20.45 -15.92
N THR A 17 -31.35 20.66 -15.46
CA THR A 17 -30.22 19.79 -15.80
C THR A 17 -30.32 18.52 -14.95
N ILE A 18 -30.70 17.41 -15.58
CA ILE A 18 -30.61 16.08 -14.98
C ILE A 18 -29.11 15.79 -14.77
N ALA A 19 -28.67 15.83 -13.50
CA ALA A 19 -27.33 15.41 -13.13
C ALA A 19 -27.25 13.89 -13.23
N ILE A 20 -26.64 13.39 -14.30
CA ILE A 20 -26.26 11.99 -14.44
C ILE A 20 -25.18 11.73 -13.39
N MET A 21 -25.53 11.07 -12.28
CA MET A 21 -24.55 10.52 -11.36
C MET A 21 -23.81 9.39 -12.07
N THR A 22 -22.68 9.71 -12.67
CA THR A 22 -21.69 8.71 -13.07
C THR A 22 -21.14 8.07 -11.80
N ALA A 23 -21.61 6.86 -11.50
CA ALA A 23 -20.98 5.99 -10.53
C ALA A 23 -19.54 5.72 -11.01
N PHE A 24 -18.57 6.42 -10.42
CA PHE A 24 -17.17 6.05 -10.53
C PHE A 24 -17.00 4.70 -9.83
N ALA A 25 -17.11 3.62 -10.59
CA ALA A 25 -16.49 2.36 -10.22
C ALA A 25 -14.98 2.64 -10.17
N ALA A 26 -14.43 2.80 -8.97
CA ALA A 26 -13.00 2.68 -8.77
C ALA A 26 -12.65 1.22 -9.09
N ALA A 27 -12.38 0.94 -10.36
CA ALA A 27 -11.74 -0.28 -10.78
C ALA A 27 -10.37 -0.28 -10.09
N GLN A 28 -10.28 -0.95 -8.95
CA GLN A 28 -9.01 -1.23 -8.32
C GLN A 28 -8.28 -2.19 -9.26
N THR A 29 -7.38 -1.64 -10.08
CA THR A 29 -6.45 -2.40 -10.90
C THR A 29 -5.40 -3.05 -10.01
N LEU A 30 -5.81 -3.96 -9.12
CA LEU A 30 -4.92 -4.94 -8.50
C LEU A 30 -4.50 -6.04 -9.49
N ALA A 31 -5.01 -5.99 -10.73
CA ALA A 31 -5.06 -7.10 -11.67
C ALA A 31 -3.74 -7.47 -12.39
N ALA A 32 -2.57 -7.05 -11.90
CA ALA A 32 -1.29 -7.50 -12.47
C ALA A 32 -0.13 -7.66 -11.48
N THR A 33 -0.41 -7.67 -10.16
CA THR A 33 0.65 -7.83 -9.14
C THR A 33 0.61 -9.22 -8.51
N PRO A 34 1.75 -9.93 -8.43
CA PRO A 34 1.84 -11.16 -7.67
C PRO A 34 1.51 -10.95 -6.19
N THR A 35 0.72 -11.86 -5.63
CA THR A 35 0.22 -11.79 -4.26
C THR A 35 0.62 -13.01 -3.44
N LEU A 36 0.74 -12.83 -2.13
CA LEU A 36 0.89 -13.89 -1.14
C LEU A 36 -0.26 -13.75 -0.16
N ASN A 37 -1.06 -14.79 0.04
CA ASN A 37 -2.08 -14.77 1.09
C ASN A 37 -1.39 -14.87 2.45
N TRP A 38 -1.87 -14.13 3.44
CA TRP A 38 -1.46 -14.32 4.84
C TRP A 38 -2.67 -14.49 5.74
N SER A 39 -2.48 -15.21 6.84
CA SER A 39 -3.52 -15.39 7.87
C SER A 39 -2.93 -15.47 9.26
N ILE A 40 -3.71 -15.11 10.28
CA ILE A 40 -3.38 -15.26 11.69
C ILE A 40 -4.45 -16.16 12.31
N PRO A 41 -4.09 -17.33 12.87
CA PRO A 41 -5.03 -18.36 13.30
C PRO A 41 -5.70 -17.99 14.64
N THR A 42 -6.54 -16.97 14.62
CA THR A 42 -7.30 -16.53 15.79
C THR A 42 -8.68 -16.04 15.38
N SER A 43 -9.67 -16.33 16.23
CA SER A 43 -11.01 -15.72 16.22
C SER A 43 -11.11 -14.55 17.20
N GLY A 44 -10.08 -14.33 18.02
CA GLY A 44 -10.03 -13.27 19.02
C GLY A 44 -9.68 -11.90 18.42
N ILE A 45 -9.69 -10.88 19.29
CA ILE A 45 -9.35 -9.51 18.91
C ILE A 45 -7.86 -9.41 18.54
N ILE A 46 -7.59 -8.84 17.37
CA ILE A 46 -6.24 -8.48 16.94
C ILE A 46 -6.04 -6.98 17.19
N GLN A 47 -5.25 -6.65 18.21
CA GLN A 47 -4.90 -5.27 18.56
C GLN A 47 -3.72 -4.75 17.73
N ASN A 48 -2.85 -5.66 17.27
CA ASN A 48 -1.77 -5.33 16.37
C ASN A 48 -1.40 -6.51 15.48
N ILE A 49 -0.91 -6.18 14.29
CA ILE A 49 -0.25 -7.10 13.37
C ILE A 49 1.16 -6.58 13.13
N THR A 50 2.14 -7.48 13.15
CA THR A 50 3.51 -7.17 12.76
C THR A 50 3.88 -8.00 11.54
N PHE A 51 4.15 -7.32 10.44
CA PHE A 51 4.70 -7.91 9.22
C PHE A 51 6.22 -7.81 9.25
N ALA A 52 6.92 -8.67 8.53
CA ALA A 52 8.38 -8.56 8.39
C ALA A 52 8.81 -8.82 6.95
N ILE A 53 9.73 -7.98 6.47
CA ILE A 53 10.35 -8.07 5.14
C ILE A 53 11.86 -7.99 5.30
N THR A 54 12.59 -8.94 4.72
CA THR A 54 14.05 -8.87 4.57
C THR A 54 14.40 -8.41 3.17
N ILE A 55 15.29 -7.42 3.04
CA ILE A 55 15.73 -6.89 1.74
C ILE A 55 17.14 -7.41 1.43
N HIS A 56 17.27 -8.59 0.83
CA HIS A 56 18.58 -9.16 0.52
C HIS A 56 19.29 -8.39 -0.61
N GLN A 57 18.54 -7.99 -1.64
CA GLN A 57 19.03 -7.20 -2.76
C GLN A 57 17.92 -6.26 -3.25
N ALA A 58 18.30 -5.04 -3.65
CA ALA A 58 17.43 -4.15 -4.40
C ALA A 58 18.25 -3.02 -5.02
N ALA A 59 17.99 -2.68 -6.28
CA ALA A 59 18.54 -1.46 -6.86
C ALA A 59 18.09 -0.20 -6.08
N PRO A 60 18.96 0.82 -5.92
CA PRO A 60 18.62 2.09 -5.27
C PRO A 60 17.83 3.00 -6.24
N VAL A 61 16.65 2.54 -6.66
CA VAL A 61 15.79 3.25 -7.63
C VAL A 61 14.34 3.18 -7.20
N ASP A 62 13.60 4.22 -7.55
CA ASP A 62 12.16 4.28 -7.33
C ASP A 62 11.45 3.40 -8.36
N GLU A 63 10.96 2.22 -7.98
CA GLU A 63 10.18 1.39 -8.90
C GLU A 63 9.26 0.36 -8.24
N PHE A 64 9.77 -0.32 -7.22
CA PHE A 64 9.06 -1.43 -6.58
C PHE A 64 8.52 -1.06 -5.20
N TYR A 65 7.36 -1.61 -4.88
CA TYR A 65 6.80 -1.59 -3.54
C TYR A 65 6.56 -3.01 -3.04
N PHE A 66 7.11 -3.32 -1.86
CA PHE A 66 6.88 -4.57 -1.15
C PHE A 66 5.92 -4.31 0.00
N ALA A 67 4.69 -4.79 -0.14
CA ALA A 67 3.57 -4.32 0.67
C ALA A 67 2.85 -5.46 1.38
N ASN A 68 2.31 -5.13 2.56
CA ASN A 68 1.42 -5.99 3.33
C ASN A 68 0.08 -5.28 3.49
N GLN A 69 -0.98 -5.88 2.96
CA GLN A 69 -2.34 -5.37 3.09
C GLN A 69 -2.85 -5.81 4.46
N PHE A 70 -3.65 -4.98 5.10
CA PHE A 70 -4.47 -5.39 6.23
C PHE A 70 -5.89 -4.86 6.06
N GLY A 71 -6.82 -5.53 6.72
CA GLY A 71 -8.23 -5.21 6.62
C GLY A 71 -8.84 -4.92 7.99
N PHE A 72 -10.14 -4.71 7.96
CA PHE A 72 -10.95 -4.40 9.12
C PHE A 72 -12.14 -5.34 9.19
N THR A 73 -12.52 -5.82 10.37
CA THR A 73 -13.65 -6.75 10.51
C THR A 73 -14.98 -6.10 10.12
N GLY A 74 -15.10 -4.77 10.24
CA GLY A 74 -16.25 -4.00 9.77
C GLY A 74 -16.18 -3.59 8.29
N GLY A 75 -15.19 -4.06 7.53
CA GLY A 75 -15.06 -3.77 6.09
C GLY A 75 -14.70 -2.32 5.79
N GLY A 76 -15.36 -1.71 4.79
CA GLY A 76 -15.27 -0.26 4.50
C GLY A 76 -13.98 0.26 3.87
N GLY A 77 -13.03 -0.63 3.55
CA GLY A 77 -11.75 -0.33 2.91
C GLY A 77 -10.63 -1.20 3.47
N ILE A 78 -9.43 -1.03 2.92
CA ILE A 78 -8.21 -1.71 3.35
C ILE A 78 -7.18 -0.68 3.82
N GLY A 79 -6.14 -1.15 4.50
CA GLY A 79 -4.90 -0.40 4.67
C GLY A 79 -3.72 -1.23 4.20
N TYR A 80 -2.57 -0.59 4.07
CA TYR A 80 -1.33 -1.31 3.83
C TYR A 80 -0.17 -0.69 4.57
N THR A 81 0.91 -1.45 4.70
CA THR A 81 2.23 -0.95 5.10
C THR A 81 3.33 -1.72 4.38
N GLY A 82 4.48 -1.09 4.17
CA GLY A 82 5.56 -1.73 3.45
C GLY A 82 6.73 -0.81 3.21
N ILE A 83 7.58 -1.23 2.27
CA ILE A 83 8.86 -0.60 1.96
C ILE A 83 9.13 -0.55 0.47
N GLN A 84 9.69 0.56 0.02
CA GLN A 84 10.17 0.80 -1.33
C GLN A 84 11.69 0.98 -1.25
N PRO A 85 12.48 0.18 -1.98
CA PRO A 85 13.77 0.63 -2.46
C PRO A 85 13.59 1.98 -3.16
N THR A 86 14.52 2.87 -2.92
CA THR A 86 14.50 4.25 -3.43
C THR A 86 15.93 4.70 -3.65
N ILE A 87 16.08 5.86 -4.28
CA ILE A 87 17.38 6.49 -4.46
C ILE A 87 18.09 6.71 -3.11
N ASN A 88 19.40 6.54 -3.10
CA ASN A 88 20.22 6.82 -1.93
C ASN A 88 20.02 8.27 -1.46
N ALA A 89 20.34 8.52 -0.19
CA ALA A 89 20.33 9.86 0.36
C ALA A 89 21.40 10.74 -0.33
N LYS A 90 21.31 12.05 -0.12
CA LYS A 90 22.22 13.03 -0.77
C LYS A 90 23.69 12.79 -0.42
N ASP A 91 23.97 12.20 0.74
CA ASP A 91 25.30 11.83 1.20
C ASP A 91 25.79 10.48 0.64
N GLY A 92 24.99 9.82 -0.19
CA GLY A 92 25.27 8.52 -0.80
C GLY A 92 24.84 7.32 0.04
N SER A 93 24.38 7.52 1.29
CA SER A 93 23.94 6.43 2.18
C SER A 93 22.67 5.74 1.69
N ARG A 94 22.54 4.45 1.99
CA ARG A 94 21.37 3.65 1.62
C ARG A 94 20.17 4.05 2.49
N GLN A 95 19.02 4.22 1.84
CA GLN A 95 17.75 4.49 2.51
C GLN A 95 16.61 3.76 1.80
N PHE A 96 15.47 3.74 2.48
CA PHE A 96 14.22 3.17 1.97
C PHE A 96 13.08 4.13 2.28
N MET A 97 12.10 4.18 1.38
CA MET A 97 10.83 4.85 1.67
C MET A 97 9.88 3.82 2.29
N VAL A 98 9.29 4.13 3.44
CA VAL A 98 8.28 3.29 4.09
C VAL A 98 6.93 3.98 4.06
N LEU A 99 5.88 3.19 3.86
CA LEU A 99 4.52 3.68 3.72
C LEU A 99 3.58 3.02 4.72
N PHE A 100 2.56 3.79 5.11
CA PHE A 100 1.43 3.34 5.91
C PHE A 100 0.17 4.07 5.46
N SER A 101 -0.76 3.34 4.84
CA SER A 101 -1.91 3.94 4.17
C SER A 101 -3.22 3.31 4.62
N SER A 102 -4.30 4.10 4.50
CA SER A 102 -5.69 3.65 4.65
C SER A 102 -6.49 4.14 3.47
N PHE A 103 -7.28 3.25 2.87
CA PHE A 103 -8.20 3.54 1.77
C PHE A 103 -9.64 3.71 2.26
N ARG A 104 -9.86 3.74 3.57
CA ARG A 104 -11.20 3.95 4.10
C ARG A 104 -11.65 5.39 3.92
N LYS A 105 -12.91 5.58 3.55
CA LYS A 105 -13.50 6.90 3.30
C LYS A 105 -13.56 7.81 4.54
N ASP A 106 -13.59 7.22 5.72
CA ASP A 106 -13.69 7.87 7.02
C ASP A 106 -12.33 8.04 7.70
N THR A 107 -11.24 7.89 6.95
CA THR A 107 -9.88 8.07 7.48
C THR A 107 -9.63 9.55 7.77
N ILE A 108 -9.03 9.83 8.93
CA ILE A 108 -8.57 11.17 9.29
C ILE A 108 -7.09 11.12 9.66
N ALA A 109 -6.25 11.84 8.92
CA ALA A 109 -4.81 11.92 9.19
C ALA A 109 -4.53 12.56 10.55
N ARG A 110 -3.52 12.02 11.27
CA ARG A 110 -3.14 12.47 12.62
C ARG A 110 -1.63 12.68 12.81
N HIS A 111 -0.84 12.52 11.75
CA HIS A 111 0.61 12.63 11.83
C HIS A 111 1.19 13.49 10.69
N PRO A 112 2.26 14.27 10.90
CA PRO A 112 2.85 15.15 9.87
C PRO A 112 3.31 14.42 8.60
N ASN A 113 3.72 13.15 8.73
CA ASN A 113 4.09 12.31 7.59
C ASN A 113 2.89 11.93 6.70
N CYS A 114 1.66 12.16 7.15
CA CYS A 114 0.44 11.75 6.48
C CYS A 114 -0.17 12.87 5.64
N LYS A 115 -0.60 12.52 4.43
CA LYS A 115 -1.40 13.37 3.55
C LYS A 115 -2.77 12.74 3.34
N SER A 116 -3.80 13.58 3.23
CA SER A 116 -5.15 13.14 2.85
C SER A 116 -5.14 12.56 1.45
N GLY A 117 -5.89 11.48 1.26
CA GLY A 117 -5.92 10.69 0.03
C GLY A 117 -4.92 9.53 0.03
N ALA A 118 -5.43 8.32 -0.16
CA ALA A 118 -4.61 7.12 -0.34
C ALA A 118 -4.05 7.10 -1.77
N ASP A 119 -2.74 7.26 -1.94
CA ASP A 119 -2.07 7.31 -3.25
C ASP A 119 -2.70 8.29 -4.25
N GLY A 120 -3.12 9.46 -3.75
CA GLY A 120 -3.78 10.49 -4.57
C GLY A 120 -5.29 10.27 -4.77
N ALA A 121 -5.87 9.21 -4.21
CA ALA A 121 -7.32 9.06 -4.16
C ALA A 121 -7.99 10.19 -3.35
N ARG A 122 -9.27 10.43 -3.60
CA ARG A 122 -10.05 11.47 -2.90
C ARG A 122 -10.20 11.22 -1.40
N SER A 123 -10.11 9.96 -0.99
CA SER A 123 -10.35 9.53 0.38
C SER A 123 -9.19 8.70 0.91
N GLY A 124 -9.14 8.53 2.23
CA GLY A 124 -8.05 7.81 2.88
C GLY A 124 -6.93 8.73 3.35
N ALA A 125 -5.81 8.12 3.73
CA ALA A 125 -4.58 8.83 4.04
C ALA A 125 -3.37 7.97 3.68
N THR A 126 -2.29 8.62 3.27
CA THR A 126 -0.98 7.99 3.03
C THR A 126 0.06 8.67 3.89
N CYS A 127 0.69 7.90 4.77
CA CYS A 127 1.85 8.34 5.53
C CYS A 127 3.11 7.77 4.91
N ARG A 128 4.15 8.59 4.76
CA ARG A 128 5.43 8.14 4.21
C ARG A 128 6.61 8.86 4.85
N THR A 129 7.72 8.15 5.00
CA THR A 129 8.99 8.72 5.45
C THR A 129 10.14 7.90 4.90
N TYR A 130 11.30 8.54 4.74
CA TYR A 130 12.55 7.84 4.52
C TYR A 130 13.09 7.30 5.84
N ILE A 131 13.72 6.12 5.78
CA ILE A 131 14.48 5.52 6.87
C ILE A 131 15.84 5.02 6.34
N PRO A 132 16.90 5.03 7.14
CA PRO A 132 18.14 4.38 6.74
C PRO A 132 18.04 2.86 6.89
N GLY A 133 18.92 2.17 6.20
CA GLY A 133 19.15 0.75 6.38
C GLY A 133 20.00 0.18 5.24
N GLU A 134 20.36 -1.08 5.36
CA GLU A 134 21.28 -1.74 4.45
C GLU A 134 20.65 -2.97 3.78
N LEU A 135 21.28 -3.45 2.71
CA LEU A 135 20.92 -4.75 2.15
C LEU A 135 21.27 -5.86 3.14
N GLY A 136 20.38 -6.82 3.28
CA GLY A 136 20.42 -7.87 4.31
C GLY A 136 19.57 -7.56 5.54
N ASP A 137 19.15 -6.30 5.75
CA ASP A 137 18.33 -5.94 6.90
C ASP A 137 16.92 -6.53 6.83
N THR A 138 16.41 -6.90 8.01
CA THR A 138 15.01 -7.25 8.23
C THR A 138 14.27 -6.07 8.86
N PHE A 139 13.22 -5.61 8.20
CA PHE A 139 12.33 -4.57 8.69
C PHE A 139 11.00 -5.16 9.14
N THR A 140 10.57 -4.85 10.36
CA THR A 140 9.22 -5.17 10.83
C THR A 140 8.31 -3.96 10.72
N PHE A 141 7.09 -4.18 10.23
CA PHE A 141 6.04 -3.19 10.09
C PHE A 141 4.90 -3.53 11.03
N ARG A 142 4.78 -2.75 12.10
CA ARG A 142 3.73 -2.92 13.09
C ARG A 142 2.56 -2.00 12.80
N VAL A 143 1.40 -2.60 12.59
CA VAL A 143 0.10 -1.93 12.55
C VAL A 143 -0.56 -2.10 13.91
N GLN A 144 -0.61 -1.03 14.69
CA GLN A 144 -1.29 -1.01 15.99
C GLN A 144 -2.64 -0.32 15.84
N LYS A 145 -3.69 -0.91 16.41
CA LYS A 145 -5.00 -0.27 16.58
C LYS A 145 -5.29 -0.06 18.06
N ASN A 146 -5.63 1.17 18.45
CA ASN A 146 -6.07 1.53 19.81
C ASN A 146 -7.35 2.37 19.71
N GLY A 147 -8.49 1.75 20.01
CA GLY A 147 -9.79 2.35 19.72
C GLY A 147 -9.89 2.68 18.22
N ASN A 148 -10.12 3.95 17.90
CA ASN A 148 -10.22 4.45 16.51
C ASN A 148 -8.86 4.79 15.88
N LEU A 149 -7.81 4.95 16.68
CA LEU A 149 -6.50 5.35 16.22
C LEU A 149 -5.72 4.14 15.69
N LEU A 150 -5.13 4.29 14.50
CA LEU A 150 -4.14 3.36 13.98
C LEU A 150 -2.78 4.05 13.87
N MET A 151 -1.75 3.28 14.21
CA MET A 151 -0.35 3.70 14.14
C MET A 151 0.47 2.66 13.38
N GLY A 152 1.21 3.14 12.38
CA GLY A 152 2.19 2.37 11.64
C GLY A 152 3.59 2.68 12.16
N THR A 153 4.35 1.65 12.51
CA THR A 153 5.74 1.76 12.97
C THR A 153 6.61 0.80 12.18
N VAL A 154 7.79 1.27 11.76
CA VAL A 154 8.84 0.41 11.22
C VAL A 154 9.92 0.21 12.27
N THR A 155 10.51 -0.98 12.32
CA THR A 155 11.70 -1.26 13.11
C THR A 155 12.68 -2.05 12.26
N ASN A 156 13.91 -1.55 12.15
CA ASN A 156 15.02 -2.30 11.60
C ASN A 156 15.51 -3.25 12.70
N GLN A 157 15.39 -4.56 12.49
CA GLN A 157 15.75 -5.56 13.49
C GLN A 157 17.26 -5.71 13.67
N THR A 158 18.05 -5.39 12.65
CA THR A 158 19.51 -5.43 12.71
C THR A 158 20.05 -4.35 13.64
N THR A 159 19.53 -3.12 13.51
CA THR A 159 20.04 -1.96 14.26
C THR A 159 19.21 -1.64 15.51
N GLY A 160 18.00 -2.19 15.64
CA GLY A 160 17.04 -1.84 16.67
C GLY A 160 16.35 -0.49 16.46
N ARG A 161 16.71 0.26 15.42
CA ARG A 161 16.12 1.57 15.11
C ARG A 161 14.63 1.43 14.86
N ARG A 162 13.84 2.34 15.45
CA ARG A 162 12.39 2.39 15.33
C ARG A 162 11.94 3.78 14.90
N ASP A 163 11.06 3.84 13.90
CA ASP A 163 10.49 5.08 13.39
C ASP A 163 8.97 4.95 13.26
N ILE A 164 8.25 6.02 13.62
CA ILE A 164 6.81 6.12 13.36
C ILE A 164 6.63 6.51 11.89
N ILE A 165 5.96 5.65 11.12
CA ILE A 165 5.64 5.95 9.72
C ILE A 165 4.52 6.99 9.69
N GLY A 166 3.48 6.78 10.50
CA GLY A 166 2.41 7.75 10.70
C GLY A 166 1.24 7.20 11.49
N GLN A 167 0.22 8.05 11.64
CA GLN A 167 -0.99 7.77 12.40
C GLN A 167 -2.21 8.35 11.69
N TRP A 168 -3.33 7.64 11.79
CA TRP A 168 -4.63 8.10 11.34
C TRP A 168 -5.74 7.43 12.13
N GLU A 169 -6.90 8.06 12.16
CA GLU A 169 -8.11 7.53 12.78
C GLU A 169 -9.07 7.00 11.73
N VAL A 170 -9.91 6.04 12.14
CA VAL A 170 -11.08 5.55 11.40
C VAL A 170 -12.29 5.57 12.34
N SER A 171 -13.50 5.60 11.80
CA SER A 171 -14.70 5.52 12.65
C SER A 171 -14.83 4.14 13.33
N PRO A 172 -15.64 4.03 14.40
CA PRO A 172 -15.92 2.76 15.06
C PRO A 172 -16.44 1.66 14.13
N SER A 173 -17.06 2.04 13.00
CA SER A 173 -17.54 1.08 11.98
C SER A 173 -16.44 0.19 11.39
N ALA A 174 -15.16 0.53 11.57
CA ALA A 174 -14.06 -0.33 11.17
C ALA A 174 -13.99 -1.63 11.99
N GLY A 175 -14.42 -1.64 13.26
CA GLY A 175 -14.22 -2.80 14.13
C GLY A 175 -12.73 -3.07 14.40
N ASN A 176 -12.33 -4.34 14.42
CA ASN A 176 -10.97 -4.78 14.72
C ASN A 176 -10.13 -4.97 13.45
N LEU A 177 -8.83 -5.26 13.60
CA LEU A 177 -8.00 -5.69 12.48
C LEU A 177 -8.45 -7.08 12.00
N ALA A 178 -8.58 -7.25 10.68
CA ALA A 178 -8.91 -8.53 10.08
C ALA A 178 -7.73 -9.51 10.17
N ASN A 179 -8.01 -10.80 10.30
CA ASN A 179 -7.02 -11.85 10.50
C ASN A 179 -6.46 -12.45 9.21
N LYS A 180 -6.87 -11.97 8.04
CA LYS A 180 -6.36 -12.41 6.74
C LYS A 180 -6.45 -11.30 5.70
N GLN A 181 -5.44 -11.22 4.84
CA GLN A 181 -5.36 -10.38 3.63
C GLN A 181 -4.23 -10.93 2.74
N VAL A 182 -3.70 -10.10 1.86
CA VAL A 182 -2.56 -10.39 0.98
C VAL A 182 -1.37 -9.50 1.28
N SER A 183 -0.18 -9.99 0.95
CA SER A 183 1.01 -9.20 0.68
C SER A 183 1.23 -9.22 -0.83
N TRP A 184 1.93 -8.22 -1.39
CA TRP A 184 2.16 -8.15 -2.83
C TRP A 184 3.42 -7.38 -3.19
N ILE A 185 3.81 -7.53 -4.45
CA ILE A 185 4.91 -6.79 -5.07
C ILE A 185 4.35 -5.99 -6.24
N GLU A 186 4.53 -4.69 -6.21
CA GLU A 186 4.05 -3.77 -7.25
C GLU A 186 5.22 -3.10 -7.96
N ASN A 187 5.25 -3.14 -9.29
CA ASN A 187 5.98 -2.16 -10.07
C ASN A 187 5.08 -0.92 -10.25
N TYR A 188 5.21 0.06 -9.36
CA TYR A 188 4.28 1.19 -9.36
C TYR A 188 4.53 2.18 -10.50
N LYS A 189 5.65 2.06 -11.23
CA LYS A 189 5.87 2.86 -12.44
C LYS A 189 4.89 2.48 -13.55
N MET A 190 4.42 1.23 -13.57
CA MET A 190 3.39 0.77 -14.51
C MET A 190 2.04 1.47 -14.33
N ASN A 191 1.81 2.14 -13.20
CA ASN A 191 0.61 2.97 -12.98
C ASN A 191 0.68 4.31 -13.75
N ASN A 192 1.84 4.67 -14.31
CA ASN A 192 1.98 5.82 -15.19
C ASN A 192 1.81 5.37 -16.66
N PRO A 193 0.80 5.90 -17.40
CA PRO A 193 0.58 5.56 -18.81
C PRO A 193 1.78 5.85 -19.73
N SER A 194 2.67 6.77 -19.33
CA SER A 194 3.88 7.11 -20.08
C SER A 194 5.08 6.23 -19.74
N PHE A 195 4.96 5.30 -18.79
CA PHE A 195 6.04 4.39 -18.47
C PHE A 195 6.09 3.26 -19.50
N HIS A 196 7.22 3.17 -20.20
CA HIS A 196 7.49 2.09 -21.14
C HIS A 196 8.25 0.97 -20.45
N LEU A 197 7.51 -0.04 -19.96
CA LEU A 197 8.10 -1.22 -19.36
C LEU A 197 8.99 -1.94 -20.38
N THR A 198 10.21 -2.26 -19.97
CA THR A 198 11.14 -3.13 -20.70
C THR A 198 11.52 -4.31 -19.82
N CYS A 199 11.55 -5.52 -20.40
CA CYS A 199 11.91 -6.74 -19.68
C CYS A 199 13.43 -6.93 -19.67
N ASP A 200 14.13 -5.92 -19.14
CA ASP A 200 15.58 -5.88 -18.96
C ASP A 200 15.92 -5.20 -17.62
N LYS A 201 17.21 -5.02 -17.33
CA LYS A 201 17.67 -4.41 -16.07
C LYS A 201 17.28 -2.94 -15.89
N LYS A 202 16.85 -2.24 -16.94
CA LYS A 202 16.42 -0.84 -16.90
C LYS A 202 14.95 -0.73 -16.56
N GLY A 203 14.10 -1.56 -17.17
CA GLY A 203 12.66 -1.54 -16.93
C GLY A 203 12.17 -2.50 -15.86
N TRP A 204 13.03 -3.40 -15.37
CA TRP A 204 12.75 -4.27 -14.24
C TRP A 204 14.04 -4.57 -13.46
N PRO A 205 14.56 -3.59 -12.69
CA PRO A 205 15.79 -3.74 -11.92
C PRO A 205 15.69 -4.86 -10.90
N TYR A 206 16.82 -5.54 -10.66
CA TYR A 206 16.86 -6.70 -9.79
C TYR A 206 16.51 -6.38 -8.33
N TYR A 207 15.74 -7.28 -7.72
CA TYR A 207 15.52 -7.35 -6.28
C TYR A 207 15.49 -8.80 -5.79
N GLU A 208 15.81 -8.98 -4.52
CA GLU A 208 15.66 -10.23 -3.78
C GLU A 208 15.19 -9.90 -2.37
N ILE A 209 13.99 -10.33 -2.04
CA ILE A 209 13.33 -9.99 -0.78
C ILE A 209 12.67 -11.22 -0.19
N LYS A 210 12.46 -11.22 1.13
CA LYS A 210 11.74 -12.28 1.82
C LYS A 210 10.57 -11.70 2.60
N PHE A 211 9.36 -12.14 2.29
CA PHE A 211 8.20 -11.92 3.15
C PHE A 211 8.15 -13.01 4.21
N LEU A 212 8.08 -12.61 5.48
CA LEU A 212 7.95 -13.53 6.60
C LEU A 212 6.47 -13.64 7.04
N PRO A 213 6.07 -14.75 7.68
CA PRO A 213 4.75 -14.87 8.28
C PRO A 213 4.48 -13.73 9.27
N PRO A 214 3.29 -13.08 9.23
CA PRO A 214 2.98 -12.03 10.17
C PRO A 214 2.78 -12.60 11.58
N THR A 215 2.84 -11.75 12.58
CA THR A 215 2.44 -12.07 13.95
C THR A 215 1.35 -11.13 14.44
N ALA A 216 0.59 -11.53 15.45
CA ALA A 216 -0.38 -10.66 16.13
C ALA A 216 -0.09 -10.53 17.63
N ASN A 217 -0.68 -9.49 18.20
CA ASN A 217 -0.82 -9.28 19.64
C ASN A 217 0.53 -9.39 20.38
N ASN A 218 1.51 -8.59 19.95
CA ASN A 218 2.87 -8.55 20.51
C ASN A 218 3.65 -9.85 20.29
N ASN A 219 3.57 -10.39 19.07
CA ASN A 219 4.24 -11.63 18.67
C ASN A 219 3.76 -12.91 19.38
N THR A 220 2.63 -12.85 20.10
CA THR A 220 2.10 -14.00 20.83
C THR A 220 1.40 -15.01 19.92
N ILE A 221 0.90 -14.57 18.76
CA ILE A 221 0.24 -15.44 17.77
C ILE A 221 1.05 -15.37 16.48
N LYS A 222 1.55 -16.52 16.04
CA LYS A 222 2.22 -16.66 14.74
C LYS A 222 1.19 -16.91 13.64
N GLY A 223 1.27 -16.12 12.58
CA GLY A 223 0.49 -16.32 11.36
C GLY A 223 1.20 -17.24 10.37
N ASN A 224 0.60 -17.34 9.19
CA ASN A 224 1.12 -18.03 8.03
C ASN A 224 1.15 -17.05 6.85
N ILE A 225 2.07 -17.29 5.92
CA ILE A 225 2.08 -16.65 4.60
C ILE A 225 2.19 -17.74 3.55
N SER A 226 1.47 -17.61 2.44
CA SER A 226 1.50 -18.58 1.35
C SER A 226 2.72 -18.36 0.45
N THR A 227 2.89 -19.28 -0.49
CA THR A 227 3.68 -19.04 -1.70
C THR A 227 3.07 -17.92 -2.56
N LEU A 228 3.82 -17.46 -3.56
CA LEU A 228 3.39 -16.43 -4.51
C LEU A 228 2.33 -16.98 -5.47
N SER A 229 1.30 -16.19 -5.78
CA SER A 229 0.19 -16.58 -6.65
C SER A 229 0.58 -16.77 -8.12
N GLY A 230 1.70 -16.20 -8.55
CA GLY A 230 2.25 -16.34 -9.89
C GLY A 230 3.42 -15.39 -10.14
N GLY A 231 3.98 -15.44 -11.35
CA GLY A 231 4.99 -14.48 -11.80
C GLY A 231 4.39 -13.21 -12.42
N SER A 232 5.26 -12.33 -12.92
CA SER A 232 4.84 -11.15 -13.68
C SER A 232 4.22 -11.57 -15.01
N GLN A 233 3.00 -11.09 -15.29
CA GLN A 233 2.36 -11.25 -16.60
C GLN A 233 2.98 -10.30 -17.64
N ALA A 234 3.48 -9.15 -17.20
CA ALA A 234 4.04 -8.13 -18.07
C ALA A 234 5.46 -8.47 -18.54
N CYS A 235 6.25 -9.14 -17.68
CA CYS A 235 7.54 -9.71 -18.02
C CYS A 235 7.60 -11.18 -17.55
N PRO A 236 7.14 -12.14 -18.37
CA PRO A 236 7.18 -13.56 -18.04
C PRO A 236 8.60 -14.01 -17.65
N GLY A 237 8.72 -14.75 -16.54
CA GLY A 237 10.00 -15.21 -16.02
C GLY A 237 10.81 -14.18 -15.24
N ALA A 238 10.39 -12.90 -15.22
CA ALA A 238 11.07 -11.87 -14.44
C ALA A 238 10.93 -12.06 -12.93
N ILE A 239 10.03 -12.93 -12.45
CA ILE A 239 9.83 -13.20 -11.03
C ILE A 239 9.92 -14.70 -10.79
N THR A 240 10.76 -15.08 -9.83
CA THR A 240 10.91 -16.44 -9.32
C THR A 240 10.83 -16.41 -7.80
N TRP A 241 10.45 -17.53 -7.17
CA TRP A 241 10.28 -17.57 -5.73
C TRP A 241 10.58 -18.95 -5.15
N GLN A 242 10.90 -18.95 -3.86
CA GLN A 242 11.03 -20.14 -3.03
C GLN A 242 10.21 -19.92 -1.77
N HIS A 243 9.42 -20.92 -1.39
CA HIS A 243 8.59 -20.89 -0.19
C HIS A 243 8.99 -22.00 0.76
N ASP A 244 9.09 -21.66 2.04
CA ASP A 244 9.26 -22.60 3.14
C ASP A 244 8.51 -22.09 4.39
N GLN A 245 8.64 -22.79 5.52
CA GLN A 245 7.95 -22.44 6.77
C GLN A 245 8.35 -21.07 7.34
N SER A 246 9.52 -20.55 6.96
CA SER A 246 10.02 -19.25 7.41
C SER A 246 9.57 -18.09 6.52
N GLY A 247 8.90 -18.36 5.40
CA GLY A 247 8.31 -17.37 4.53
C GLY A 247 8.54 -17.62 3.04
N THR A 248 8.43 -16.57 2.25
CA THR A 248 8.59 -16.63 0.79
C THR A 248 9.68 -15.67 0.35
N ILE A 249 10.77 -16.21 -0.18
CA ILE A 249 11.81 -15.45 -0.87
C ILE A 249 11.34 -15.23 -2.30
N VAL A 250 11.35 -13.98 -2.75
CA VAL A 250 11.01 -13.59 -4.12
C VAL A 250 12.20 -12.87 -4.73
N LYS A 251 12.61 -13.36 -5.90
CA LYS A 251 13.62 -12.74 -6.76
C LYS A 251 12.89 -12.15 -7.96
N GLY A 252 13.13 -10.89 -8.25
CA GLY A 252 12.56 -10.24 -9.40
C GLY A 252 13.59 -9.46 -10.19
N GLY A 253 13.29 -9.25 -11.47
CA GLY A 253 14.09 -8.44 -12.37
C GLY A 253 15.31 -9.13 -12.94
N TYR A 254 16.07 -8.32 -13.66
CA TYR A 254 17.22 -8.75 -14.45
C TYR A 254 18.50 -8.18 -13.85
N LYS A 255 19.54 -9.01 -13.77
CA LYS A 255 20.89 -8.62 -13.34
C LYS A 255 21.66 -7.97 -14.49
#